data_AF-A0A972GG22-F1
#
_entry.id   AF-A0A972GG22-F1
#
_cell.length_a   1.000
_cell.length_b   1.000
_cell.length_c   1.000
_cell.angle_alpha   90.00
_cell.angle_beta   90.00
_cell.angle_gamma   90.00
#
_symmetry.space_group_name_H-M   'P 1'
#
loop_
_entity.id
_entity.type
_entity.pdbx_description
1 polymer ?
#
loop_
_entity_poly.entity_id
_entity_poly.type
_entity_poly.pdbx_seq_one_letter_code
_entity_poly.pdbx_strand_id
1 'polypeptide(L)'
;MAGAANHLYGVSMGSSAILRAVALHDLDPDVLILEGVFDRLTTTTRHRFAAFGVPVFPATELLLFWGSVQMGYNGFRHNPVGYA
;
A
#
# COMPACT_ATOMS: atom_id res chain seq x y z
N MET A 1 12.28 -30.16 -17.61
CA MET A 1 13.03 -28.90 -17.48
C MET A 1 12.35 -28.11 -16.39
N ALA A 2 13.01 -27.86 -15.25
CA ALA A 2 12.43 -27.00 -14.23
C ALA A 2 12.36 -25.58 -14.82
N GLY A 3 11.15 -25.02 -14.96
CA GLY A 3 10.99 -23.61 -15.32
C GLY A 3 11.72 -22.76 -14.28
N ALA A 4 12.29 -21.63 -14.71
CA ALA A 4 12.89 -20.70 -13.77
C ALA A 4 11.83 -20.28 -12.73
N ALA A 5 12.16 -20.32 -11.44
CA ALA A 5 11.26 -19.88 -10.39
C ALA A 5 10.97 -18.38 -10.55
N ASN A 6 9.68 -18.03 -10.60
CA ASN A 6 9.21 -16.66 -10.77
C ASN A 6 8.93 -16.03 -9.41
N HIS A 7 9.83 -15.15 -8.98
CA HIS A 7 9.70 -14.43 -7.71
C HIS A 7 9.26 -12.99 -7.96
N LEU A 8 8.25 -12.53 -7.23
CA LEU A 8 7.81 -11.13 -7.26
C LEU A 8 8.15 -10.45 -5.93
N TYR A 9 8.75 -9.27 -6.02
CA TYR A 9 9.11 -8.45 -4.88
C TYR A 9 8.45 -7.07 -5.00
N GLY A 10 7.72 -6.68 -3.96
CA GLY A 10 7.02 -5.40 -3.88
C GLY A 10 7.36 -4.65 -2.60
N VAL A 11 7.37 -3.33 -2.71
CA VAL A 11 7.50 -2.41 -1.57
C VAL A 11 6.41 -1.37 -1.63
N SER A 12 5.76 -1.09 -0.50
CA SER A 12 4.73 -0.06 -0.37
C SER A 12 3.61 -0.32 -1.39
N MET A 13 3.30 0.64 -2.26
CA MET A 13 2.30 0.50 -3.32
C MET A 13 2.61 -0.65 -4.31
N GLY A 14 3.89 -0.99 -4.53
CA GLY A 14 4.27 -2.11 -5.39
C GLY A 14 3.81 -3.46 -4.86
N SER A 15 3.73 -3.62 -3.53
CA SER A 15 3.19 -4.82 -2.89
C SER A 15 1.69 -4.96 -3.18
N SER A 16 0.95 -3.84 -3.11
CA SER A 16 -0.48 -3.81 -3.44
C SER A 16 -0.70 -4.16 -4.91
N ALA A 17 0.17 -3.66 -5.80
CA ALA A 17 0.10 -3.96 -7.24
C ALA A 17 0.33 -5.43 -7.55
N ILE A 18 1.30 -6.06 -6.90
CA ILE A 18 1.53 -7.51 -7.06
C ILE A 18 0.30 -8.29 -6.60
N LEU A 19 -0.24 -7.99 -5.41
CA LEU A 19 -1.44 -8.69 -4.92
C LEU A 19 -2.65 -8.50 -5.84
N ARG A 20 -2.85 -7.30 -6.37
CA ARG A 20 -3.93 -7.04 -7.33
C ARG A 20 -3.71 -7.76 -8.65
N ALA A 21 -2.48 -7.78 -9.17
CA ALA A 21 -2.15 -8.48 -10.40
C ALA A 21 -2.35 -9.99 -10.26
N VAL A 22 -1.92 -10.58 -9.14
CA VAL A 22 -2.21 -11.98 -8.80
C VAL A 22 -3.71 -12.24 -8.77
N ALA A 23 -4.50 -11.37 -8.13
CA ALA A 23 -5.94 -11.55 -8.01
C ALA A 23 -6.74 -11.35 -9.31
N LEU A 24 -6.25 -10.52 -10.25
CA LEU A 24 -6.99 -10.15 -11.47
C LEU A 24 -6.48 -10.81 -12.76
N HIS A 25 -5.26 -11.34 -12.76
CA HIS A 25 -4.60 -11.87 -13.95
C HIS A 25 -4.17 -13.33 -13.81
N ASP A 26 -4.66 -14.04 -12.79
CA ASP A 26 -4.34 -15.45 -12.51
C ASP A 26 -2.83 -15.73 -12.54
N LEU A 27 -2.04 -14.78 -12.00
CA LEU A 27 -0.60 -14.97 -11.89
C LEU A 27 -0.32 -16.01 -10.81
N ASP A 28 0.57 -16.95 -11.11
CA ASP A 28 1.00 -18.01 -10.20
C ASP A 28 2.51 -17.88 -9.92
N PRO A 29 2.94 -16.85 -9.15
CA PRO A 29 4.33 -16.70 -8.78
C PRO A 29 4.72 -17.72 -7.69
N ASP A 30 5.89 -18.33 -7.83
CA ASP A 30 6.41 -19.30 -6.86
C ASP A 30 6.65 -18.66 -5.48
N VAL A 31 7.03 -17.37 -5.45
CA VAL A 31 7.29 -16.62 -4.21
C VAL A 31 6.82 -15.17 -4.34
N LEU A 32 6.19 -14.68 -3.27
CA LEU A 32 5.85 -13.28 -3.06
C LEU A 32 6.63 -12.73 -1.85
N ILE A 33 7.41 -11.66 -2.08
CA ILE A 33 8.05 -10.88 -1.02
C ILE A 33 7.40 -9.51 -1.01
N LEU A 34 6.62 -9.21 0.03
CA LEU A 34 5.77 -8.01 0.08
C LEU A 34 6.10 -7.19 1.32
N GLU A 35 6.64 -5.99 1.12
CA GLU A 35 7.02 -5.09 2.21
C GLU A 35 6.08 -3.90 2.30
N GLY A 36 5.63 -3.56 3.51
CA GLY A 36 4.85 -2.35 3.77
C GLY A 36 3.54 -2.24 2.95
N VAL A 37 2.91 -3.36 2.62
CA VAL A 37 1.67 -3.41 1.84
C VAL A 37 0.54 -2.61 2.51
N PHE A 38 -0.27 -1.93 1.70
CA PHE A 38 -1.43 -1.20 2.21
C PHE A 38 -2.55 -1.02 1.18
N ASP A 39 -3.78 -0.89 1.66
CA ASP A 39 -4.99 -0.71 0.86
C ASP A 39 -5.26 0.77 0.54
N ARG A 40 -5.10 1.67 1.52
CA ARG A 40 -5.32 3.11 1.40
C ARG A 40 -4.25 3.88 2.18
N LEU A 41 -3.90 5.07 1.70
CA LEU A 41 -2.97 5.92 2.46
C LEU A 41 -3.55 6.31 3.83
N THR A 42 -4.87 6.45 3.91
CA THR A 42 -5.58 6.74 5.15
C THR A 42 -5.45 5.61 6.17
N THR A 43 -5.74 4.37 5.80
CA THR A 43 -5.74 3.22 6.70
C THR A 43 -4.33 2.92 7.21
N THR A 44 -3.32 2.92 6.33
CA THR A 44 -1.92 2.70 6.74
C THR A 44 -1.41 3.77 7.70
N THR A 45 -1.75 5.04 7.45
CA THR A 45 -1.38 6.15 8.35
C THR A 45 -2.07 6.03 9.70
N ARG A 46 -3.36 5.67 9.73
CA ARG A 46 -4.09 5.44 10.98
C ARG A 46 -3.47 4.30 11.79
N HIS A 47 -3.13 3.18 11.15
CA HIS A 47 -2.47 2.05 11.81
C HIS A 47 -1.12 2.45 12.39
N ARG A 48 -0.33 3.25 11.66
CA ARG A 48 0.94 3.79 12.15
C ARG A 48 0.76 4.64 13.40
N PHE A 49 -0.25 5.51 13.42
CA PHE A 49 -0.48 6.41 14.54
C PHE A 49 -0.97 5.65 15.77
N ALA A 50 -1.89 4.69 15.58
CA ALA A 50 -2.31 3.78 16.63
C ALA A 50 -1.12 3.01 17.24
N ALA A 51 -0.21 2.48 16.40
CA ALA A 51 0.98 1.76 16.83
C ALA A 51 1.96 2.62 17.66
N PHE A 52 2.02 3.92 17.39
CA PHE A 52 2.84 4.87 18.16
C PHE A 52 2.12 5.50 19.35
N GLY A 53 0.89 5.10 19.65
CA GLY A 53 0.09 5.71 20.73
C GLY A 53 -0.32 7.16 20.44
N VAL A 54 -0.28 7.59 19.18
CA VAL A 54 -0.74 8.91 18.75
C VAL A 54 -2.24 8.83 18.45
N PRO A 55 -3.06 9.83 18.86
CA PRO A 55 -4.48 9.86 18.55
C PRO A 55 -4.73 9.71 17.04
N VAL A 56 -5.46 8.67 16.65
CA VAL A 56 -5.72 8.35 15.24
C VAL A 56 -6.44 9.51 14.53
N PHE A 57 -7.43 10.09 15.21
CA PHE A 57 -8.10 11.32 14.83
C PHE A 57 -7.80 12.41 15.89
N PRO A 58 -7.52 13.66 15.50
CA PRO A 58 -7.45 14.18 14.12
C PRO A 58 -6.06 14.08 13.48
N ALA A 59 -5.10 13.44 14.14
CA ALA A 59 -3.70 13.58 13.73
C ALA A 59 -3.43 12.96 12.35
N THR A 60 -4.08 11.85 11.99
CA THR A 60 -3.95 11.26 10.65
C THR A 60 -4.44 12.22 9.57
N GLU A 61 -5.57 12.87 9.81
CA GLU A 61 -6.20 13.81 8.89
C GLU A 61 -5.33 15.06 8.69
N LEU A 62 -4.74 15.58 9.77
CA LEU A 62 -3.83 16.71 9.71
C LEU A 62 -2.58 16.37 8.89
N LEU A 63 -1.97 15.20 9.14
CA LEU A 63 -0.81 14.75 8.38
C LEU A 63 -1.15 14.57 6.89
N LEU A 64 -2.26 13.91 6.59
CA LEU A 64 -2.67 13.67 5.20
C LEU A 64 -3.05 14.96 4.49
N PHE A 65 -3.75 15.88 5.16
CA PHE A 65 -4.06 17.19 4.61
C PHE A 65 -2.79 17.95 4.26
N TRP A 66 -1.87 18.09 5.23
CA TRP A 66 -0.63 18.85 5.00
C TRP A 66 0.29 18.19 3.98
N GLY A 67 0.40 16.86 4.01
CA GLY A 67 1.15 16.09 3.00
C GLY A 67 0.54 16.23 1.61
N SER A 68 -0.80 16.23 1.50
CA SER A 68 -1.51 16.44 0.24
C SER A 68 -1.21 17.81 -0.38
N VAL A 69 -1.23 18.86 0.44
CA VAL A 69 -0.89 20.23 0.02
C VAL A 69 0.55 20.30 -0.46
N GLN A 70 1.51 19.75 0.29
CA GLN A 70 2.93 19.77 -0.08
C GLN A 70 3.22 19.00 -1.37
N MET A 71 2.55 17.87 -1.58
CA MET A 71 2.80 16.99 -2.72
C MET A 71 1.91 17.28 -3.93
N GLY A 72 0.97 18.23 -3.83
CA GLY A 72 0.10 18.63 -4.93
C GLY A 72 -0.92 17.56 -5.36
N TYR A 73 -1.28 16.61 -4.49
CA TYR A 73 -2.29 15.58 -4.78
C TYR A 73 -3.19 15.30 -3.57
N ASN A 74 -4.37 14.71 -3.80
CA ASN A 74 -5.28 14.34 -2.71
C ASN A 74 -4.93 12.98 -2.10
N GLY A 75 -4.21 12.99 -0.97
CA GLY A 75 -3.83 11.79 -0.21
C GLY A 75 -5.01 10.97 0.32
N PHE A 76 -6.16 11.60 0.58
CA PHE A 76 -7.38 10.89 1.01
C PHE A 76 -7.97 10.01 -0.10
N ARG A 77 -7.67 10.31 -1.36
CA ARG A 77 -8.07 9.53 -2.54
C ARG A 77 -7.04 8.48 -2.95
N HIS A 78 -5.87 8.45 -2.33
CA HIS A 78 -4.82 7.47 -2.65
C HIS A 78 -5.21 6.08 -2.11
N ASN A 79 -5.74 5.27 -3.02
CA ASN A 79 -6.39 3.99 -2.75
C ASN A 79 -5.80 2.87 -3.62
N PRO A 80 -4.58 2.38 -3.33
CA PRO A 80 -3.93 1.32 -4.10
C PRO A 80 -4.81 0.12 -4.41
N VAL A 81 -5.69 -0.33 -3.51
CA VAL A 81 -6.55 -1.50 -3.80
C VAL A 81 -7.43 -1.31 -5.05
N GLY A 82 -7.72 -0.06 -5.45
CA GLY A 82 -8.52 0.22 -6.64
C GLY A 82 -7.73 0.17 -7.96
N TYR A 83 -6.43 0.48 -7.96
CA TYR A 83 -5.70 0.77 -9.19
C TYR A 83 -4.28 0.22 -9.26
N ALA A 84 -3.64 -0.05 -8.13
CA ALA A 84 -2.29 -0.58 -8.07
C ALA A 84 -2.38 -2.07 -8.29
#